data_AF-A0A932YFT7-F1
#
_entry.id   AF-A0A932YFT7-F1
#
_cell.length_a   1.000
_cell.length_b   1.000
_cell.length_c   1.000
_cell.angle_alpha   90.00
_cell.angle_beta   90.00
_cell.angle_gamma   90.00
#
_symmetry.space_group_name_H-M   'P 1'
#
loop_
_entity.id
_entity.type
_entity.pdbx_description
1 polymer ?
#
loop_
_entity_poly.entity_id
_entity_poly.type
_entity_poly.pdbx_seq_one_letter_code
_entity_poly.pdbx_strand_id
1 'polypeptide(L)' 'MAKTKYADNLIGLKCTVCANRNYYTRKNKKSVERKIEFKKFCKHCRKHVLHKETKITGK' A
#
# COMPACT_ATOMS: atom_id res chain seq x y z
N MET A 1 -12.14 11.92 -18.11
CA MET A 1 -10.78 11.92 -17.53
C MET A 1 -10.10 10.60 -17.90
N ALA A 2 -9.07 10.64 -18.74
CA ALA A 2 -8.39 9.43 -19.21
C ALA A 2 -7.65 8.75 -18.04
N LYS A 3 -8.02 7.52 -17.69
CA LYS A 3 -7.29 6.73 -16.69
C LYS A 3 -5.94 6.35 -17.27
N THR A 4 -4.86 6.91 -16.72
CA THR A 4 -3.52 6.50 -17.12
C THR A 4 -3.30 5.04 -16.70
N LYS A 5 -2.86 4.20 -17.64
CA LYS A 5 -2.60 2.74 -17.48
C LYS A 5 -1.75 2.38 -16.26
N TYR A 6 -1.04 3.35 -15.68
CA TYR A 6 -0.17 3.22 -14.52
C TYR A 6 -0.88 3.30 -13.16
N ALA A 7 -2.12 3.80 -13.12
CA ALA A 7 -2.88 3.92 -11.87
C ALA A 7 -3.39 2.56 -11.35
N ASP A 8 -3.68 1.62 -12.25
CA ASP A 8 -4.28 0.33 -11.88
C ASP A 8 -3.38 -0.55 -11.01
N ASN A 9 -2.06 -0.40 -11.13
CA ASN A 9 -1.09 -1.21 -10.38
C ASN A 9 -0.63 -0.54 -9.08
N LEU A 10 -1.12 0.66 -8.77
CA LEU A 10 -0.72 1.38 -7.56
C LEU A 10 -1.47 0.82 -6.34
N ILE A 11 -0.71 0.43 -5.32
CA ILE A 11 -1.21 0.01 -4.01
C ILE A 11 -0.67 0.90 -2.91
N GLY A 12 -1.49 1.11 -1.89
CA GLY A 12 -1.08 1.77 -0.66
C GLY A 12 -0.63 0.72 0.34
N LEU A 13 0.30 1.07 1.22
CA LEU A 13 0.62 0.27 2.40
C LEU A 13 0.13 1.03 3.62
N LYS A 14 -0.81 0.40 4.34
CA LYS A 14 -1.44 0.91 5.55
C LYS A 14 -0.73 0.33 6.77
N CYS A 15 -0.29 1.19 7.68
CA CYS A 15 0.25 0.79 8.96
C CYS A 15 -0.82 0.05 9.79
N THR A 16 -0.46 -1.07 10.41
CA THR A 16 -1.37 -1.85 11.28
C THR A 16 -1.68 -1.17 12.61
N VAL A 17 -0.80 -0.27 13.08
CA VAL A 17 -0.91 0.35 14.41
C VAL A 17 -1.67 1.68 14.35
N CYS A 18 -1.23 2.62 13.49
CA CYS A 18 -1.84 3.95 13.41
C CYS A 18 -2.83 4.10 12.26
N ALA A 19 -3.11 3.03 11.50
CA ALA A 19 -3.99 3.04 10.34
C ALA A 19 -3.61 4.02 9.21
N ASN A 20 -2.49 4.74 9.32
CA ASN A 20 -2.04 5.68 8.30
C ASN A 20 -1.44 4.97 7.09
N ARG A 21 -1.74 5.51 5.91
CA ARG A 21 -1.14 5.09 4.64
C ARG A 21 0.12 5.90 4.42
N ASN A 22 1.27 5.27 4.63
CA ASN A 22 2.56 5.97 4.59
C ASN A 22 3.36 5.69 3.32
N TYR A 23 3.00 4.64 2.58
CA TYR A 23 3.74 4.22 1.40
C TYR A 23 2.81 3.89 0.25
N TYR A 24 3.32 4.16 -0.95
CA TYR A 24 2.72 3.79 -2.21
C TYR A 24 3.70 2.93 -2.97
N THR A 25 3.27 1.75 -3.38
CA THR A 25 4.09 0.84 -4.18
C THR A 25 3.29 0.39 -5.39
N ARG A 26 3.99 -0.06 -6.44
CA ARG A 26 3.34 -0.64 -7.60
C ARG A 26 3.41 -2.16 -7.46
N LYS A 27 2.28 -2.85 -7.53
CA LYS A 27 2.24 -4.31 -7.63
C LYS A 27 1.64 -4.72 -8.96
N ASN A 28 2.25 -5.73 -9.58
CA ASN A 28 1.65 -6.38 -10.74
C ASN A 28 0.62 -7.39 -10.24
N LYS A 29 -0.67 -7.07 -10.40
CA LYS A 29 -1.79 -7.92 -9.96
C LYS A 29 -1.76 -9.33 -10.55
N LYS A 30 -1.13 -9.52 -11.72
CA LYS A 30 -1.02 -10.82 -12.40
C LYS A 30 0.03 -11.76 -11.79
N SER A 31 1.06 -11.22 -11.14
CA SER A 31 2.18 -12.02 -10.61
C SER A 31 2.10 -12.19 -9.09
N VAL A 32 1.47 -11.24 -8.39
CA VAL A 32 1.32 -11.30 -6.93
C VAL A 32 -0.15 -11.21 -6.57
N GLU A 33 -0.79 -12.37 -6.51
CA GLU A 33 -2.20 -12.53 -6.11
C GLU A 33 -2.37 -12.43 -4.58
N ARG A 34 -1.30 -12.74 -3.81
CA ARG A 34 -1.31 -12.70 -2.36
C ARG A 34 -1.27 -11.28 -1.80
N LYS A 35 -1.89 -11.10 -0.63
CA LYS A 35 -1.80 -9.85 0.13
C LYS A 35 -0.37 -9.65 0.60
N ILE A 36 0.21 -8.50 0.30
CA ILE A 36 1.59 -8.21 0.68
C ILE A 36 1.62 -7.52 2.05
N GLU A 37 2.50 -8.02 2.92
CA GLU A 37 2.78 -7.43 4.23
C GLU A 37 4.27 -7.10 4.31
N PHE A 38 4.61 -5.86 4.65
CA PHE A 38 5.99 -5.42 4.77
C PHE A 38 6.26 -4.79 6.13
N LYS A 39 7.35 -5.17 6.78
CA LYS A 39 7.87 -4.44 7.95
C LYS A 39 8.57 -3.16 7.45
N LYS A 40 7.92 -2.02 7.66
CA LYS A 40 8.44 -0.69 7.31
C LYS A 40 8.37 0.24 8.50
N PHE A 41 9.20 1.27 8.49
CA PHE A 41 9.18 2.31 9.50
C PHE A 41 7.88 3.12 9.39
N CYS A 42 7.20 3.35 10.50
CA CYS A 42 6.06 4.27 10.53
C CYS A 42 6.48 5.56 11.24
N LYS A 43 6.51 6.69 10.51
CA LYS A 43 6.85 8.02 11.07
C LYS A 43 6.02 8.38 12.30
N HIS A 44 4.73 8.02 12.29
CA HIS A 44 3.81 8.33 13.38
C HIS A 44 4.05 7.49 14.65
N CYS A 45 4.42 6.22 14.49
CA CYS A 45 4.70 5.33 15.62
C CYS A 45 6.18 5.36 16.05
N ARG A 46 7.06 5.95 15.22
CA ARG A 46 8.53 5.95 15.37
C ARG A 46 9.15 4.56 15.55
N LYS A 47 8.53 3.52 14.98
CA LYS A 47 8.99 2.13 15.03
C LYS A 47 8.71 1.40 13.72
N HIS A 48 9.44 0.30 13.50
CA HIS A 48 9.18 -0.62 12.39
C HIS A 48 7.97 -1.50 12.69
N VAL A 49 6.96 -1.42 11.85
CA VAL A 49 5.69 -2.12 12.02
C VAL A 49 5.27 -2.77 10.72
N LEU A 50 4.41 -3.78 10.85
CA LEU A 50 3.80 -4.42 9.70
C LEU A 50 2.86 -3.43 9.01
N HIS A 51 3.09 -3.22 7.73
CA HIS A 51 2.19 -2.49 6.85
C HIS A 51 1.50 -3.48 5.93
N LYS A 52 0.17 -3.42 5.89
CA LYS A 52 -0.68 -4.26 5.04
C LYS A 52 -1.08 -3.50 3.79
N GLU A 53 -1.21 -4.20 2.68
CA GLU A 53 -1.72 -3.58 1.46
C GLU A 53 -3.15 -3.05 1.60
N THR A 54 -3.39 -1.89 1.00
CA THR A 54 -4.72 -1.28 0.85
C THR A 54 -4.88 -0.82 -0.59
N LYS A 55 -6.07 -1.04 -1.15
CA LYS A 55 -6.43 -0.47 -2.45
C LYS A 55 -6.58 1.04 -2.29
N ILE A 56 -6.01 1.80 -3.23
CA ILE A 56 -6.06 3.28 -3.23
C ILE A 56 -7.33 3.79 -3.90
N THR A 57 -7.96 2.97 -4.75
CA THR A 57 -9.17 3.31 -5.49
C THR A 57 -10.24 3.80 -4.53
N GLY A 58 -10.41 5.13 -4.52
CA GLY A 58 -11.59 5.79 -4.00
C GLY A 58 -12.81 5.24 -4.72
N LYS A 59 -13.83 4.97 -3.92
CA LYS A 59 -15.15 5.38 -4.35
C LYS A 59 -15.19 6.90 -4.27
#